data_AF-A0A973MJU1-F1
#
_entry.id   AF-A0A973MJU1-F1
#
_cell.length_a   1.000
_cell.length_b   1.000
_cell.length_c   1.000
_cell.angle_alpha   90.00
_cell.angle_beta   90.00
_cell.angle_gamma   90.00
#
_symmetry.space_group_name_H-M   'P 1'
#
loop_
_entity.id
_entity.type
_entity.pdbx_description
1 polymer ?
#
loop_
_entity_poly.entity_id
_entity_poly.type
_entity_poly.pdbx_seq_one_letter_code
_entity_poly.pdbx_strand_id
1 'polypeptide(L)'
;VTGDLREATVFYTVYGDDEERAAAAAGLESAKGVLRSAVGAAAGVKFTPTLTFVADALPDTARTIEDLLDKARQSDEQVREVSAGATYAGEADPYKKPGEDEDDTAE
;
A
#
# COMPACT_ATOMS: atom_id res chain seq x y z
N VAL A 1 -8.95 -24.57 -2.96
CA VAL A 1 -9.66 -25.83 -2.61
C VAL A 1 -8.64 -26.95 -2.62
N THR A 2 -8.68 -27.88 -1.67
CA THR A 2 -7.77 -29.04 -1.65
C THR A 2 -8.00 -29.94 -2.86
N GLY A 3 -6.98 -30.73 -3.24
CA GLY A 3 -7.06 -31.60 -4.42
C GLY A 3 -8.14 -32.69 -4.32
N ASP A 4 -8.58 -33.02 -3.12
CA ASP A 4 -9.66 -33.98 -2.83
C ASP A 4 -11.05 -33.33 -2.65
N LEU A 5 -11.15 -32.01 -2.85
CA LEU A 5 -12.38 -31.21 -2.75
C LEU A 5 -13.12 -31.28 -1.40
N ARG A 6 -12.43 -31.71 -0.33
CA ARG A 6 -13.02 -31.78 1.01
C ARG A 6 -12.93 -30.47 1.78
N GLU A 7 -11.96 -29.63 1.45
CA GLU A 7 -11.70 -28.38 2.16
C GLU A 7 -11.55 -27.21 1.18
N ALA A 8 -12.18 -26.09 1.51
CA ALA A 8 -12.11 -24.87 0.73
C ALA A 8 -11.85 -23.65 1.63
N THR A 9 -10.72 -23.00 1.41
CA THR A 9 -10.41 -21.71 2.02
C THR A 9 -10.95 -20.58 1.16
N VAL A 10 -11.74 -19.70 1.77
CA VAL A 10 -12.32 -18.51 1.16
C VAL A 10 -11.57 -17.30 1.70
N PHE A 11 -10.88 -16.60 0.81
CA PHE A 11 -10.24 -15.32 1.13
C PHE A 11 -11.25 -14.19 0.90
N TYR A 12 -11.38 -13.29 1.88
CA TYR A 12 -12.34 -12.19 1.83
C TYR A 12 -11.72 -10.88 2.27
N THR A 13 -12.19 -9.80 1.66
CA THR A 13 -11.77 -8.43 1.98
C THR A 13 -12.97 -7.66 2.49
N VAL A 14 -12.82 -7.02 3.63
CA VAL A 14 -13.85 -6.16 4.22
C VAL A 14 -13.45 -4.72 3.98
N TYR A 15 -14.35 -3.97 3.35
CA TYR A 15 -14.21 -2.53 3.25
C TYR A 15 -14.74 -1.93 4.54
N GLY A 16 -13.84 -1.42 5.38
CA GLY A 16 -14.20 -0.92 6.70
C GLY A 16 -13.03 -0.84 7.68
N ASP A 17 -13.31 -0.38 8.89
CA ASP A 17 -12.37 -0.34 10.01
C ASP A 17 -12.16 -1.74 10.65
N ASP A 18 -11.36 -1.78 11.72
CA ASP A 18 -11.00 -3.03 12.38
C ASP A 18 -12.18 -3.66 13.14
N GLU A 19 -13.14 -2.85 13.61
CA GLU A 19 -14.36 -3.33 14.25
C GLU A 19 -15.27 -3.99 13.23
N GLU A 20 -15.45 -3.37 12.06
CA GLU A 20 -16.22 -3.92 10.95
C GLU A 20 -15.59 -5.22 10.42
N ARG A 21 -14.25 -5.30 10.37
CA ARG A 21 -13.52 -6.54 10.04
C ARG A 21 -13.82 -7.66 11.03
N ALA A 22 -13.78 -7.37 12.34
CA ALA A 22 -14.09 -8.36 13.37
C ALA A 22 -15.55 -8.81 13.32
N ALA A 23 -16.48 -7.88 13.11
CA ALA A 23 -17.91 -8.18 12.96
C ALA A 23 -18.18 -9.04 11.72
N ALA A 24 -17.54 -8.73 10.59
CA ALA A 24 -17.64 -9.54 9.37
C ALA A 24 -17.08 -10.95 9.56
N ALA A 25 -15.94 -11.10 10.25
CA ALA A 25 -15.38 -12.41 10.57
C ALA A 25 -16.35 -13.27 11.40
N ALA A 26 -16.95 -12.68 12.44
CA ALA A 26 -17.96 -13.35 13.26
C ALA A 26 -19.23 -13.69 12.46
N GLY A 27 -19.66 -12.78 11.59
CA GLY A 27 -20.78 -12.98 10.67
C GLY A 27 -20.56 -14.17 9.74
N LEU A 28 -19.40 -14.24 9.07
CA LEU A 28 -19.04 -15.34 8.18
C LEU A 28 -18.97 -16.68 8.92
N GLU A 29 -18.40 -16.70 10.13
CA GLU A 29 -18.29 -17.93 10.91
C GLU A 29 -19.67 -18.42 11.37
N SER A 30 -20.55 -17.52 11.84
CA SER A 30 -21.93 -17.88 12.21
C SER A 30 -22.77 -18.35 11.02
N ALA A 31 -22.51 -17.80 9.83
CA ALA A 31 -23.21 -18.15 8.60
C ALA A 31 -22.59 -19.36 7.86
N LYS A 32 -21.51 -19.97 8.37
CA LYS A 32 -20.74 -21.03 7.70
C LYS A 32 -21.62 -22.19 7.19
N GLY A 33 -22.60 -22.63 7.98
CA GLY A 33 -23.51 -23.71 7.59
C GLY A 33 -24.42 -23.34 6.42
N VAL A 34 -24.98 -22.13 6.43
CA VAL A 34 -25.85 -21.61 5.37
C VAL A 34 -25.05 -21.42 4.08
N LEU A 35 -23.87 -20.80 4.18
CA LEU A 35 -22.96 -20.60 3.06
C LEU A 35 -22.51 -21.92 2.44
N ARG A 36 -22.18 -22.91 3.28
CA ARG A 36 -21.85 -24.26 2.81
C ARG A 36 -23.01 -24.86 2.02
N SER A 37 -24.24 -24.83 2.55
CA SER A 37 -25.42 -25.35 1.84
C SER A 37 -25.64 -24.64 0.50
N ALA A 38 -25.51 -23.31 0.45
CA ALA A 38 -25.63 -22.54 -0.78
C ALA A 38 -24.58 -22.92 -1.83
N VAL A 39 -23.31 -23.08 -1.40
CA VAL A 39 -22.23 -23.55 -2.28
C VAL A 39 -22.50 -24.96 -2.81
N GLY A 40 -23.00 -25.86 -1.96
CA GLY A 40 -23.38 -27.21 -2.37
C GLY A 40 -24.47 -27.22 -3.44
N ALA A 41 -25.50 -26.39 -3.26
CA ALA A 41 -26.59 -26.23 -4.23
C ALA A 41 -26.11 -25.62 -5.56
N ALA A 42 -25.28 -24.58 -5.50
CA ALA A 42 -24.79 -23.87 -6.68
C ALA A 42 -23.76 -24.69 -7.49
N ALA A 43 -22.86 -25.39 -6.80
CA ALA A 43 -21.80 -26.16 -7.44
C ALA A 43 -22.24 -27.57 -7.89
N GLY A 44 -23.40 -28.05 -7.42
CA GLY A 44 -23.92 -29.39 -7.77
C GLY A 44 -23.03 -30.54 -7.31
N VAL A 45 -22.20 -30.34 -6.28
CA VAL A 45 -21.23 -31.32 -5.82
C VAL A 45 -21.86 -32.32 -4.87
N LYS A 46 -21.50 -33.60 -5.02
CA LYS A 46 -21.97 -34.69 -4.12
C LYS A 46 -21.50 -34.50 -2.69
N PHE A 47 -20.27 -33.98 -2.51
CA PHE A 47 -19.71 -33.64 -1.21
C PHE A 47 -19.35 -32.16 -1.21
N THR A 48 -20.06 -31.40 -0.38
CA THR A 48 -19.74 -29.99 -0.20
C THR A 48 -18.53 -29.85 0.72
N PRO A 49 -17.49 -29.11 0.31
CA PRO A 49 -16.31 -28.92 1.15
C PRO A 49 -16.66 -28.21 2.46
N THR A 50 -15.81 -28.41 3.47
CA THR A 50 -15.79 -27.55 4.66
C THR A 50 -15.20 -26.20 4.26
N LEU A 51 -15.88 -25.12 4.65
CA LEU A 51 -15.44 -23.75 4.37
C LEU A 51 -14.60 -23.22 5.53
N THR A 52 -13.47 -22.61 5.21
CA THR A 52 -12.63 -21.85 6.15
C THR A 52 -12.49 -20.43 5.61
N PHE A 53 -12.73 -19.42 6.45
CA PHE A 53 -12.65 -18.01 6.04
C PHE A 53 -11.33 -17.41 6.53
N VAL A 54 -10.63 -16.73 5.62
CA VAL A 54 -9.36 -16.05 5.92
C VAL A 54 -9.45 -14.63 5.40
N ALA A 55 -9.18 -13.64 6.24
CA ALA A 55 -9.12 -12.25 5.80
C ALA A 55 -7.94 -12.08 4.83
N ASP A 56 -8.17 -11.34 3.76
CA ASP A 56 -7.11 -10.98 2.83
C ASP A 56 -6.13 -10.00 3.50
N ALA A 57 -4.83 -10.18 3.24
CA ALA A 57 -3.75 -9.33 3.77
C ALA A 57 -3.48 -8.10 2.87
N LEU A 58 -4.03 -8.07 1.66
CA LEU A 58 -3.91 -6.96 0.72
C LEU A 58 -4.36 -5.58 1.27
N PRO A 59 -5.47 -5.41 2.01
CA PRO A 59 -5.92 -4.09 2.45
C PRO A 59 -4.98 -3.40 3.45
N ASP A 60 -4.15 -4.14 4.21
CA ASP A 60 -3.20 -3.53 5.15
C ASP A 60 -2.00 -2.90 4.41
N THR A 61 -1.61 -3.50 3.29
CA THR A 61 -0.56 -2.97 2.42
C THR A 61 -1.02 -1.70 1.71
N ALA A 62 -2.29 -1.63 1.29
CA ALA A 62 -2.86 -0.45 0.66
C ALA A 62 -2.84 0.78 1.59
N ARG A 63 -3.32 0.63 2.83
CA ARG A 63 -3.27 1.72 3.84
C ARG A 63 -1.84 2.23 4.07
N THR A 64 -0.88 1.31 4.16
CA THR A 64 0.54 1.66 4.34
C THR A 64 1.08 2.47 3.16
N ILE A 65 0.70 2.11 1.93
CA ILE A 65 1.11 2.84 0.72
C ILE A 65 0.46 4.23 0.70
N GLU A 66 -0.81 4.36 1.05
CA GLU A 66 -1.52 5.64 1.15
C GLU A 66 -0.84 6.56 2.16
N ASP A 67 -0.54 6.07 3.36
CA ASP A 67 0.17 6.83 4.40
C ASP A 67 1.56 7.30 3.93
N LEU A 68 2.27 6.47 3.18
CA LEU A 68 3.59 6.82 2.62
C LEU A 68 3.46 7.88 1.52
N LEU A 69 2.44 7.78 0.66
CA LEU A 69 2.18 8.77 -0.40
C LEU A 69 1.82 10.13 0.19
N ASP A 70 1.02 10.17 1.25
CA ASP A 70 0.64 11.43 1.89
C ASP A 70 1.83 12.08 2.60
N LYS A 71 2.69 11.29 3.27
CA LYS A 71 3.96 11.80 3.82
C LYS A 71 4.89 12.33 2.74
N ALA A 72 5.02 11.63 1.62
CA ALA A 72 5.85 12.08 0.49
C ALA A 72 5.34 13.42 -0.07
N ARG A 73 4.03 13.56 -0.29
CA ARG A 73 3.43 14.83 -0.73
C ARG A 73 3.71 15.98 0.23
N GLN A 74 3.59 15.75 1.53
CA GLN A 74 3.87 16.78 2.54
C GLN A 74 5.35 17.20 2.52
N SER A 75 6.27 16.25 2.35
CA SER A 75 7.69 16.54 2.21
C SER A 75 8.00 17.32 0.94
N ASP A 76 7.40 16.94 -0.20
CA ASP A 76 7.60 17.62 -1.48
C ASP A 76 7.08 19.06 -1.43
N GLU A 77 5.93 19.29 -0.78
CA GLU A 77 5.39 20.63 -0.59
C GLU A 77 6.33 21.49 0.28
N GLN A 78 6.85 20.94 1.38
CA GLN A 78 7.83 21.65 2.22
C GLN A 78 9.10 22.02 1.45
N VAL A 79 9.62 21.09 0.64
CA VAL A 79 10.80 21.36 -0.21
C VAL A 79 10.48 22.44 -1.25
N ARG A 80 9.29 22.43 -1.83
CA ARG A 80 8.84 23.45 -2.78
C ARG A 80 8.73 24.83 -2.12
N GLU A 81 8.16 24.91 -0.93
CA GLU A 81 8.08 26.16 -0.16
C GLU A 81 9.48 26.71 0.17
N VAL A 82 10.38 25.85 0.64
CA VAL A 82 11.76 26.26 0.99
C VAL A 82 12.56 26.68 -0.25
N SER A 83 12.38 25.99 -1.37
CA SER A 83 13.10 26.28 -2.62
C SER A 83 12.56 27.50 -3.38
N ALA A 84 11.29 27.86 -3.21
CA ALA A 84 10.69 29.03 -3.86
C ALA A 84 11.37 30.36 -3.48
N GLY A 85 12.01 30.42 -2.31
CA GLY A 85 12.79 31.57 -1.84
C GLY A 85 14.31 31.37 -1.83
N ALA A 86 14.81 30.21 -2.28
CA ALA A 86 16.23 29.88 -2.18
C ALA A 86 17.02 30.39 -3.39
N THR A 87 18.12 31.10 -3.13
CA THR A 87 19.11 31.44 -4.16
C THR A 87 20.02 30.23 -4.37
N TYR A 88 20.33 29.90 -5.62
CA TYR A 88 21.26 28.81 -5.95
C TYR A 88 22.61 29.03 -5.25
N ALA A 89 23.15 27.97 -4.66
CA ALA A 89 24.48 28.00 -4.04
C ALA A 89 25.54 27.94 -5.15
N GLY A 90 25.78 29.09 -5.80
CA GLY A 90 26.80 29.24 -6.83
C GLY A 90 26.70 30.60 -7.51
N GLU A 91 27.85 31.14 -7.90
CA GLU A 91 27.92 32.32 -8.74
C GLU A 91 27.48 31.99 -10.17
N ALA A 92 27.02 32.99 -10.92
CA ALA A 92 26.44 32.79 -12.25
C ALA A 92 27.40 32.17 -13.29
N ASP A 93 28.71 32.24 -13.03
CA ASP A 93 29.75 31.60 -13.84
C ASP A 93 30.72 30.82 -12.94
N PRO A 94 30.53 29.50 -12.78
CA PRO A 94 31.34 28.68 -11.87
C PRO A 94 32.71 28.28 -12.46
N TYR A 95 33.06 28.74 -13.67
CA TYR A 95 34.30 28.35 -14.34
C TYR A 95 35.36 29.44 -14.25
N LYS A 96 36.59 29.02 -13.92
CA LYS A 96 37.76 29.89 -13.93
C LYS A 96 38.03 30.36 -15.36
N LYS A 97 38.01 31.68 -15.60
CA LYS A 97 38.34 32.24 -16.91
C LYS A 97 39.86 32.19 -17.11
N PRO A 98 40.36 31.65 -18.21
CA PRO A 98 41.79 31.68 -18.49
C PRO A 98 42.23 33.12 -18.74
N GLY A 99 42.98 33.70 -17.79
CA GLY A 99 43.57 35.04 -17.89
C GLY A 99 43.52 35.91 -16.63
N GLU A 100 42.85 35.50 -15.54
CA GLU A 100 42.71 36.32 -14.32
C GLU A 100 43.77 36.03 -13.23
N ASP A 101 44.82 35.25 -13.53
CA ASP A 101 45.94 34.94 -12.61
C ASP A 101 47.25 35.72 -12.95
N GLU A 102 47.18 36.90 -13.58
CA GLU A 102 48.35 37.76 -13.85
C GLU A 102 48.22 39.12 -13.13
N ASP A 103 48.13 39.15 -11.79
CA ASP A 103 48.30 40.42 -11.04
C ASP A 103 48.60 40.22 -9.53
N ASP A 104 49.40 39.21 -9.15
CA ASP A 104 49.87 39.11 -7.75
C ASP A 104 51.31 38.59 -7.59
N THR A 105 52.25 39.11 -8.39
CA THR A 105 53.68 39.09 -8.04
C THR A 105 54.42 40.24 -8.74
N ALA A 106 54.29 41.44 -8.18
CA ALA A 106 55.17 42.56 -8.45
C ALA A 106 55.89 42.96 -7.15
N GLU A 107 57.23 42.84 -7.13
CA GLU A 107 58.12 43.67 -6.31
C GLU A 107 58.74 44.73 -7.24
#